data_AF-A0A2M7P5P5-F1
#
_entry.id   AF-A0A2M7P5P5-F1
#
_cell.length_a   1.000
_cell.length_b   1.000
_cell.length_c   1.000
_cell.angle_alpha   90.00
_cell.angle_beta   90.00
_cell.angle_gamma   90.00
#
_symmetry.space_group_name_H-M   'P 1'
#
loop_
_entity.id
_entity.type
_entity.pdbx_description
1 polymer ?
#
loop_
_entity_poly.entity_id
_entity_poly.type
_entity_poly.pdbx_seq_one_letter_code
_entity_poly.pdbx_strand_id
1 'polypeptide(L)'
;SRYENDKVTPSVEVVVKLAKAFDVSVDHLLFDDAPRCHLHEPASKLTEKIMHLENLSAEDETSLLHVLSAIEAKNKLKTLMAEIR
;
A
#
# COMPACT_ATOMS: atom_id res chain seq x y z
N SER A 1 -4.53 -25.69 5.83
CA SER A 1 -3.87 -26.24 4.62
C SER A 1 -2.55 -26.94 4.98
N ARG A 2 -1.98 -27.83 4.14
CA ARG A 2 -0.67 -28.49 4.43
C ARG A 2 0.47 -27.48 4.63
N TYR A 3 0.43 -26.35 3.93
CA TYR A 3 1.43 -25.29 4.01
C TYR A 3 1.33 -24.46 5.30
N GLU A 4 0.13 -24.27 5.85
CA GLU A 4 -0.10 -23.47 7.07
C GLU A 4 0.12 -24.26 8.37
N ASN A 5 0.29 -25.58 8.28
CA ASN A 5 0.51 -26.46 9.43
C ASN A 5 1.94 -27.00 9.44
N ASP A 6 2.86 -26.35 8.75
CA ASP A 6 4.29 -26.70 8.66
C ASP A 6 4.58 -28.13 8.17
N LYS A 7 3.61 -28.76 7.49
CA LYS A 7 3.76 -30.14 7.00
C LYS A 7 4.56 -30.23 5.70
N VAL A 8 4.66 -29.12 4.97
CA VAL A 8 5.37 -29.02 3.69
C VAL A 8 5.90 -27.58 3.52
N THR A 9 7.18 -27.45 3.20
CA THR A 9 7.75 -26.17 2.74
C THR A 9 7.40 -25.96 1.27
N PRO A 10 6.69 -24.87 0.90
CA PRO A 10 6.37 -24.59 -0.50
C PRO A 10 7.63 -24.27 -1.31
N SER A 11 7.65 -24.65 -2.59
CA SER A 11 8.68 -24.17 -3.51
C SER A 11 8.47 -22.69 -3.85
N VAL A 12 9.52 -22.02 -4.34
CA VAL A 12 9.43 -20.62 -4.80
C VAL A 12 8.31 -20.43 -5.82
N GLU A 13 8.15 -21.37 -6.77
CA GLU A 13 7.06 -21.33 -7.75
C GLU A 13 5.67 -21.36 -7.11
N VAL A 14 5.50 -22.14 -6.03
CA VAL A 14 4.25 -22.20 -5.28
C VAL A 14 4.01 -20.88 -4.54
N VAL A 15 5.03 -20.30 -3.91
CA VAL A 15 4.93 -18.99 -3.26
C VAL A 15 4.50 -17.91 -4.25
N VAL A 16 5.08 -17.87 -5.46
CA VAL A 16 4.67 -16.93 -6.52
C VAL A 16 3.22 -17.14 -6.96
N LYS A 17 2.74 -18.38 -7.05
CA LYS A 17 1.34 -18.67 -7.37
C LYS A 17 0.40 -18.19 -6.27
N LEU A 18 0.77 -18.38 -5.00
CA LEU A 18 0.00 -17.90 -3.86
C LEU A 18 -0.05 -16.37 -3.82
N ALA A 19 1.09 -15.70 -4.02
CA ALA A 19 1.18 -14.25 -4.12
C ALA A 19 0.22 -13.70 -5.19
N LYS A 20 0.18 -14.33 -6.38
CA LYS A 20 -0.75 -13.98 -7.46
C LYS A 20 -2.21 -14.24 -7.11
N ALA A 21 -2.50 -15.38 -6.49
CA ALA A 21 -3.86 -15.76 -6.13
C ALA A 21 -4.46 -14.83 -5.06
N PHE A 22 -3.62 -14.33 -4.14
CA PHE A 22 -4.03 -13.43 -3.07
C PHE A 22 -3.79 -11.95 -3.37
N ASP A 23 -3.21 -11.64 -4.53
CA ASP A 23 -2.75 -10.31 -4.95
C ASP A 23 -1.93 -9.60 -3.86
N VAL A 24 -0.90 -10.28 -3.35
CA VAL A 24 0.03 -9.74 -2.35
C VAL A 24 1.48 -9.92 -2.76
N SER A 25 2.38 -9.07 -2.25
CA SER A 25 3.82 -9.25 -2.43
C SER A 25 4.30 -10.59 -1.86
N VAL A 26 5.37 -11.14 -2.42
CA VAL A 26 6.00 -12.37 -1.90
C VAL A 26 6.58 -12.15 -0.51
N ASP A 27 7.06 -10.95 -0.19
CA ASP A 27 7.60 -10.60 1.11
C ASP A 27 6.54 -10.79 2.21
N HIS A 28 5.30 -10.37 1.95
CA HIS A 28 4.19 -10.56 2.88
C HIS A 28 3.88 -12.03 3.19
N LEU A 29 4.27 -12.96 2.31
CA LEU A 29 4.08 -14.40 2.52
C LEU A 29 5.25 -15.07 3.24
N LEU A 30 6.42 -14.41 3.27
CA LEU A 30 7.67 -15.02 3.74
C LEU A 30 8.20 -14.42 5.04
N PHE A 31 7.84 -13.16 5.35
CA PHE A 31 8.27 -12.46 6.54
C PHE A 31 7.05 -12.07 7.38
N ASP A 32 7.11 -12.38 8.68
CA ASP A 32 6.00 -12.14 9.62
C ASP A 32 5.70 -10.64 9.81
N ASP A 33 6.71 -9.78 9.60
CA ASP A 33 6.65 -8.33 9.77
C ASP A 33 6.54 -7.54 8.45
N ALA A 34 6.53 -8.22 7.30
CA ALA A 34 6.37 -7.55 6.02
C ALA A 34 4.94 -7.00 5.87
N PRO A 35 4.79 -5.71 5.53
CA PRO A 35 3.48 -5.11 5.34
C PRO A 35 2.74 -5.79 4.19
N ARG A 36 1.41 -5.85 4.30
CA ARG A 36 0.57 -6.34 3.21
C ARG A 36 0.57 -5.32 2.07
N CYS A 37 1.35 -5.59 1.04
CA CYS A 37 1.38 -4.81 -0.21
C CYS A 37 0.71 -5.61 -1.32
N HIS A 38 -0.02 -4.95 -2.23
CA HIS A 38 -0.58 -5.64 -3.40
C HIS A 38 0.54 -6.13 -4.33
N LEU A 39 0.31 -7.25 -5.01
CA LEU A 39 1.28 -7.75 -6.00
C LEU A 39 1.31 -6.85 -7.24
N HIS A 40 0.16 -6.32 -7.61
CA HIS A 40 0.02 -5.33 -8.67
C HIS A 40 -0.66 -4.10 -8.07
N GLU A 41 -0.01 -2.95 -8.11
CA GLU A 41 -0.69 -1.73 -7.69
C GLU A 41 -1.74 -1.33 -8.74
N PRO A 42 -2.96 -0.93 -8.35
CA PRO A 42 -3.59 0.18 -9.01
C PRO A 42 -2.84 1.42 -8.52
N ALA A 43 -1.64 1.67 -9.05
CA ALA A 43 -0.89 2.85 -8.71
C ALA A 43 -1.75 4.00 -9.21
N SER A 44 -2.42 4.71 -8.29
CA SER A 44 -3.09 5.93 -8.70
C SER A 44 -2.02 6.79 -9.38
N LYS A 45 -2.38 7.61 -10.37
CA LYS A 45 -1.40 8.54 -10.99
C LYS A 45 -0.63 9.38 -9.97
N LEU A 46 -1.21 9.57 -8.78
CA LEU A 46 -0.54 10.20 -7.64
C LEU A 46 0.55 9.30 -7.04
N THR A 47 0.27 8.01 -6.79
CA THR A 47 1.23 7.02 -6.31
C THR A 47 2.42 6.89 -7.26
N GLU A 48 2.17 6.77 -8.57
CA GLU A 48 3.23 6.73 -9.60
C GLU A 48 4.12 7.98 -9.49
N LYS A 49 3.50 9.17 -9.40
CA LYS A 49 4.23 10.43 -9.29
C LYS A 49 5.05 10.52 -8.01
N ILE A 50 4.53 10.06 -6.89
CA ILE A 50 5.24 10.05 -5.60
C ILE A 50 6.43 9.09 -5.67
N MET A 51 6.27 7.91 -6.27
CA MET A 51 7.39 6.96 -6.45
C MET A 51 8.52 7.54 -7.31
N HIS A 52 8.21 8.45 -8.24
CA HIS A 52 9.21 9.16 -9.04
C HIS A 52 9.87 10.35 -8.32
N LEU A 53 9.45 10.71 -7.12
CA LEU A 53 10.11 11.75 -6.31
C LEU A 53 11.35 11.17 -5.61
N GLU A 54 12.37 10.82 -6.40
CA GLU A 54 13.68 10.45 -5.87
C GLU A 54 14.42 11.71 -5.38
N ASN A 55 14.95 11.68 -4.16
CA ASN A 55 15.74 12.75 -3.52
C ASN A 55 14.96 14.04 -3.20
N LEU A 56 13.75 13.91 -2.66
CA LEU A 56 13.01 15.05 -2.13
C LEU A 56 13.76 15.67 -0.93
N SER A 57 13.86 17.00 -0.89
CA SER A 57 14.38 17.68 0.29
C SER A 57 13.36 17.58 1.44
N ALA A 58 13.83 17.64 2.69
CA ALA A 58 12.93 17.62 3.85
C ALA A 58 11.94 18.81 3.85
N GLU A 59 12.32 19.95 3.27
CA GLU A 59 11.46 21.13 3.12
C GLU A 59 10.35 20.89 2.09
N ASP A 60 10.68 20.30 0.94
CA ASP A 60 9.72 19.96 -0.11
C ASP A 60 8.76 18.86 0.36
N GLU A 61 9.26 17.86 1.10
CA GLU A 61 8.43 16.82 1.72
C GLU A 61 7.40 17.42 2.67
N THR A 62 7.84 18.30 3.56
CA THR A 62 6.98 19.00 4.51
C THR A 62 5.92 19.82 3.77
N SER A 63 6.31 20.53 2.72
CA SER A 63 5.39 21.32 1.89
C SER A 63 4.32 20.46 1.21
N LEU A 64 4.69 19.30 0.65
CA LEU A 64 3.74 18.35 0.05
C LEU A 64 2.76 17.79 1.09
N LEU A 65 3.24 17.43 2.29
CA LEU A 65 2.40 16.94 3.39
C LEU A 65 1.36 17.98 3.83
N HIS A 66 1.72 19.27 3.85
CA HIS A 66 0.76 20.33 4.14
C HIS A 66 -0.34 20.45 3.08
N VAL A 67 0.02 20.34 1.80
CA VAL A 67 -0.98 20.37 0.70
C VAL A 67 -1.95 19.20 0.82
N LEU A 68 -1.44 17.99 1.07
CA LEU A 68 -2.27 16.80 1.28
C LEU A 68 -3.20 16.98 2.48
N SER A 69 -2.69 17.48 3.61
CA SER A 69 -3.48 17.74 4.81
C SER A 69 -4.62 18.73 4.56
N ALA A 70 -4.38 19.78 3.76
CA ALA A 70 -5.41 20.75 3.41
C ALA A 70 -6.53 20.12 2.57
N ILE A 71 -6.18 19.24 1.63
CA ILE A 71 -7.16 18.50 0.81
C ILE A 71 -8.01 17.57 1.70
N GLU A 72 -7.38 16.85 2.63
CA GLU A 72 -8.09 15.99 3.58
C GLU A 72 -9.06 16.79 4.47
N ALA A 73 -8.60 17.91 5.05
CA ALA A 73 -9.43 18.77 5.88
C ALA A 73 -10.66 19.29 5.10
N LYS A 74 -10.46 19.72 3.85
CA LYS A 74 -11.55 20.14 2.97
C LYS A 74 -12.56 19.01 2.72
N ASN A 75 -12.10 17.78 2.52
CA ASN A 75 -12.97 16.63 2.31
C ASN A 75 -13.77 16.29 3.57
N LYS A 76 -13.12 16.28 4.75
CA LYS A 76 -13.80 16.07 6.05
C LYS A 76 -14.88 17.11 6.31
N LEU A 77 -14.61 18.38 6.00
CA LEU A 77 -15.63 19.44 6.13
C LEU A 77 -16.84 19.19 5.22
N LYS A 78 -16.60 18.78 3.97
CA LYS A 78 -17.69 18.45 3.04
C LYS A 78 -18.53 17.28 3.51
N THR A 79 -17.92 16.22 4.04
CA THR A 79 -18.65 15.05 4.54
C THR A 79 -19.50 15.42 5.75
N LEU A 80 -18.94 16.16 6.72
CA LEU A 80 -19.69 16.66 7.88
C LEU A 80 -20.87 17.55 7.47
N MET A 81 -20.68 18.44 6.48
CA MET A 81 -21.76 19.28 5.95
C MET A 81 -22.86 18.46 5.26
N ALA A 82 -22.50 17.33 4.63
CA ALA A 82 -23.47 16.44 4.00
C ALA A 82 -24.27 15.61 5.02
N GLU A 83 -23.67 15.26 6.16
CA GLU A 83 -24.33 14.52 7.25
C GLU A 83 -25.30 15.38 8.08
N ILE A 84 -25.11 16.71 8.08
CA ILE A 84 -26.00 17.66 8.76
C ILE A 84 -27.28 17.95 7.94
N ARG A 85 -27.32 17.54 6.67
CA ARG A 85 -28.46 17.76 5.76
C ARG A 85 -29.41 16.57 5.75
#